data_AF-A0A6G3WHV3-F1
#
_entry.id   AF-A0A6G3WHV3-F1
#
_cell.length_a   1.000
_cell.length_b   1.000
_cell.length_c   1.000
_cell.angle_alpha   90.00
_cell.angle_beta   90.00
_cell.angle_gamma   90.00
#
_symmetry.space_group_name_H-M   'P 1'
#
loop_
_entity.id
_entity.type
_entity.pdbx_description
1 polymer ?
#
loop_
_entity_poly.entity_id
_entity_poly.type
_entity_poly.pdbx_seq_one_letter_code
_entity_poly.pdbx_strand_id
1 'polypeptide(L)'
;ELATRSRVFAEEAMKAATTAADAVKEATDVEAAAREAEAARIEQDTEVGIIAARLKAAQEQEALKRIETQRTQSDQTAQEIRDLIARAQDAFTAGDEAKAVSSGREAAVKLLDSHGTWTRQAAEFALAAGDYEILNWIDVDRPAAQRQDDRETVLALAEMAAPDVAAGAHVALKSQDPDAASQFLEKGVTDTSVEENRVKVFTILG
;
A
#
# COMPACT_ATOMS: atom_id res chain seq x y z
N GLU A 1 30.73 -58.25 -67.05
CA GLU A 1 30.44 -56.85 -66.66
C GLU A 1 29.21 -56.69 -65.76
N LEU A 2 28.01 -57.13 -66.17
CA LEU A 2 26.77 -56.92 -65.40
C LEU A 2 26.82 -57.51 -63.97
N ALA A 3 27.29 -58.75 -63.81
CA ALA A 3 27.44 -59.39 -62.50
C ALA A 3 28.44 -58.65 -61.59
N THR A 4 29.52 -58.10 -62.17
CA THR A 4 30.53 -57.33 -61.45
C THR A 4 29.97 -55.99 -60.97
N ARG A 5 29.19 -55.28 -61.80
CA ARG A 5 28.53 -54.03 -61.40
C ARG A 5 27.46 -54.24 -60.33
N SER A 6 26.67 -55.30 -60.44
CA SER A 6 25.65 -55.67 -59.44
C SER A 6 26.27 -55.93 -58.06
N ARG A 7 27.40 -56.64 -58.00
CA ARG A 7 28.16 -56.85 -56.76
C ARG A 7 28.63 -55.55 -56.13
N VAL A 8 29.17 -54.62 -56.92
CA VAL A 8 29.64 -53.31 -56.43
C VAL A 8 28.48 -52.48 -55.87
N PHE A 9 27.33 -52.44 -56.55
CA PHE A 9 26.15 -51.74 -56.04
C PHE A 9 25.62 -52.35 -54.73
N ALA A 10 25.65 -53.68 -54.61
CA ALA A 10 25.27 -54.36 -53.37
C ALA A 10 26.24 -54.05 -52.21
N GLU A 11 27.55 -54.01 -52.48
CA GLU A 11 28.58 -53.63 -51.50
C GLU A 11 28.41 -52.18 -51.02
N GLU A 12 28.18 -51.23 -51.93
CA GLU A 12 27.91 -49.83 -51.60
C GLU A 12 26.58 -49.64 -50.86
N ALA A 13 25.52 -50.35 -51.25
CA ALA A 13 24.23 -50.30 -50.55
C ALA A 13 24.34 -50.84 -49.11
N MET A 14 25.09 -51.93 -48.90
CA MET A 14 25.39 -52.43 -47.56
C MET A 14 26.16 -51.41 -46.75
N LYS A 15 27.18 -50.76 -47.33
CA LYS A 15 27.97 -49.72 -46.66
C LYS A 15 27.13 -48.51 -46.26
N ALA A 16 26.24 -48.05 -47.15
CA ALA A 16 25.30 -46.97 -46.85
C ALA A 16 24.30 -47.37 -45.75
N ALA A 17 23.79 -48.61 -45.78
CA ALA A 17 22.89 -49.12 -44.75
C ALA A 17 23.58 -49.21 -43.38
N THR A 18 24.83 -49.68 -43.31
CA THR A 18 25.63 -49.67 -42.07
C THR A 18 25.85 -48.25 -41.56
N THR A 19 26.21 -47.32 -42.45
CA THR A 19 26.38 -45.89 -42.09
C THR A 19 25.09 -45.29 -41.54
N ALA A 20 23.94 -45.59 -42.13
CA ALA A 20 22.65 -45.13 -41.65
C ALA A 20 22.29 -45.73 -40.27
N ALA A 21 22.59 -47.01 -40.06
CA ALA A 21 22.38 -47.67 -38.77
C ALA A 21 23.27 -47.07 -37.67
N ASP A 22 24.54 -46.79 -37.99
CA ASP A 22 25.49 -46.15 -37.08
C ASP A 22 25.04 -44.72 -36.74
N ALA A 23 24.58 -43.95 -37.73
CA ALA A 23 24.06 -42.60 -37.52
C ALA A 23 22.79 -42.58 -36.65
N VAL A 24 21.88 -43.55 -36.81
CA VAL A 24 20.70 -43.68 -35.93
C VAL A 24 21.13 -44.00 -34.50
N LYS A 25 22.14 -44.87 -34.32
CA LYS A 25 22.68 -45.20 -33.01
C LYS A 25 23.30 -43.97 -32.33
N GLU A 26 24.13 -43.21 -33.04
CA GLU A 26 24.69 -41.95 -32.52
C GLU A 26 23.59 -40.95 -32.17
N ALA A 27 22.55 -40.83 -33.01
CA ALA A 27 21.43 -39.93 -32.72
C ALA A 27 20.68 -40.33 -31.44
N THR A 28 20.46 -41.63 -31.19
CA THR A 28 19.86 -42.10 -29.93
C THR A 28 20.75 -41.84 -28.72
N ASP A 29 22.08 -41.98 -28.86
CA ASP A 29 23.02 -41.72 -27.76
C ASP A 29 23.07 -40.21 -27.43
N VAL A 30 23.07 -39.35 -28.44
CA VAL A 30 23.00 -37.88 -28.27
C VAL A 30 21.68 -37.45 -27.63
N GLU A 31 20.57 -38.04 -28.05
CA GLU A 31 19.24 -37.74 -27.49
C GLU A 31 19.14 -38.12 -26.02
N ALA A 32 19.65 -39.30 -25.64
CA ALA A 32 19.72 -39.74 -24.26
C ALA A 32 20.57 -38.79 -23.40
N ALA A 33 21.77 -38.42 -23.88
CA ALA A 33 22.65 -37.47 -23.19
C ALA A 33 22.02 -36.07 -23.06
N ALA A 34 21.31 -35.60 -24.09
CA ALA A 34 20.62 -34.31 -24.07
C ALA A 34 19.48 -34.30 -23.04
N ARG A 35 18.70 -35.39 -22.93
CA ARG A 35 17.65 -35.51 -21.91
C ARG A 35 18.21 -35.52 -20.50
N GLU A 36 19.32 -36.21 -20.27
CA GLU A 36 20.00 -36.22 -18.97
C GLU A 36 20.51 -34.83 -18.59
N ALA A 37 21.14 -34.12 -19.53
CA ALA A 37 21.61 -32.75 -19.32
C ALA A 37 20.45 -31.77 -19.07
N GLU A 38 19.34 -31.90 -19.80
CA GLU A 38 18.15 -31.08 -19.60
C GLU A 38 17.52 -31.33 -18.22
N ALA A 39 17.43 -32.60 -17.79
CA ALA A 39 16.93 -32.95 -16.46
C ALA A 39 17.77 -32.31 -15.34
N ALA A 40 19.10 -32.38 -15.46
CA ALA A 40 20.02 -31.74 -14.52
C ALA A 40 19.87 -30.21 -14.51
N ARG A 41 19.67 -29.57 -15.66
CA ARG A 41 19.45 -28.12 -15.75
C ARG A 41 18.12 -27.72 -15.11
N ILE A 42 17.05 -28.46 -15.36
CA ILE A 42 15.73 -28.22 -14.76
C ILE A 42 15.81 -28.33 -13.23
N GLU A 43 16.52 -29.33 -12.71
CA GLU A 43 16.71 -29.49 -11.27
C GLU A 43 17.44 -28.28 -10.66
N GLN A 44 18.55 -27.87 -11.26
CA GLN A 44 19.32 -26.71 -10.82
C GLN A 44 18.50 -25.39 -10.90
N ASP A 45 17.82 -25.16 -12.01
CA ASP A 45 16.98 -23.97 -12.21
C ASP A 45 15.81 -23.95 -11.20
N THR A 46 15.27 -25.13 -10.87
CA THR A 46 14.23 -25.27 -9.84
C THR A 46 14.75 -24.91 -8.47
N GLU A 47 15.94 -25.41 -8.09
CA GLU A 47 16.57 -25.06 -6.81
C GLU A 47 16.83 -23.55 -6.70
N VAL A 48 17.42 -22.94 -7.74
CA VAL A 48 17.65 -21.50 -7.81
C VAL A 48 16.34 -20.73 -7.73
N GLY A 49 15.30 -21.17 -8.45
CA GLY A 49 13.97 -20.58 -8.43
C GLY A 49 13.34 -20.62 -7.04
N ILE A 50 13.43 -21.74 -6.32
CA ILE A 50 12.93 -21.88 -4.95
C ILE A 50 13.67 -20.96 -3.99
N ILE A 51 15.01 -20.87 -4.08
CA ILE A 51 15.81 -19.98 -3.24
C ILE A 51 15.44 -18.52 -3.51
N ALA A 52 15.32 -18.13 -4.78
CA ALA A 52 14.92 -16.78 -5.17
C ALA A 52 13.50 -16.44 -4.69
N ALA A 53 12.55 -17.37 -4.79
CA ALA A 53 11.19 -17.20 -4.30
C ALA A 53 11.15 -17.02 -2.78
N ARG A 54 11.89 -17.85 -2.02
CA ARG A 54 12.00 -17.73 -0.56
C ARG A 54 12.63 -16.40 -0.14
N LEU A 55 13.66 -15.95 -0.84
CA LEU A 55 14.30 -14.66 -0.58
C LEU A 55 13.31 -13.50 -0.81
N LYS A 56 12.58 -13.51 -1.93
CA LYS A 56 11.56 -12.50 -2.22
C LYS A 56 10.45 -12.49 -1.16
N ALA A 57 9.95 -13.67 -0.78
CA ALA A 57 8.93 -13.78 0.27
C ALA A 57 9.43 -13.23 1.62
N ALA A 58 10.68 -13.49 1.99
CA ALA A 58 11.27 -12.93 3.20
C ALA A 58 11.42 -11.40 3.14
N GLN A 59 11.82 -10.85 1.97
CA GLN A 59 11.90 -9.41 1.75
C GLN A 59 10.53 -8.73 1.83
N GLU A 60 9.50 -9.34 1.25
CA GLU A 60 8.12 -8.87 1.33
C GLU A 60 7.62 -8.85 2.76
N GLN A 61 7.80 -9.93 3.52
CA GLN A 61 7.42 -9.98 4.93
C GLN A 61 8.12 -8.90 5.76
N GLU A 62 9.41 -8.65 5.50
CA GLU A 62 10.15 -7.61 6.19
C GLU A 62 9.66 -6.20 5.81
N ALA A 63 9.32 -5.97 4.54
CA ALA A 63 8.70 -4.73 4.10
C ALA A 63 7.34 -4.50 4.77
N LEU A 64 6.50 -5.54 4.85
CA LEU A 64 5.21 -5.49 5.53
C LEU A 64 5.36 -5.17 7.02
N LYS A 65 6.30 -5.82 7.72
CA LYS A 65 6.58 -5.52 9.15
C LYS A 65 7.02 -4.08 9.37
N ARG A 66 7.83 -3.52 8.47
CA ARG A 66 8.23 -2.10 8.54
C ARG A 66 7.04 -1.17 8.36
N ILE A 67 6.19 -1.44 7.37
CA ILE A 67 4.96 -0.67 7.15
C ILE A 67 4.04 -0.76 8.36
N GLU A 68 3.86 -1.95 8.94
CA GLU A 68 3.04 -2.17 10.13
C GLU A 68 3.59 -1.39 11.33
N THR A 69 4.89 -1.48 11.58
CA THR A 69 5.57 -0.73 12.67
C THR A 69 5.41 0.77 12.48
N GLN A 70 5.61 1.28 11.26
CA GLN A 70 5.44 2.70 10.94
C GLN A 70 3.98 3.15 11.14
N ARG A 71 3.01 2.32 10.73
CA ARG A 71 1.59 2.59 10.98
C ARG A 71 1.30 2.67 12.48
N THR A 72 1.79 1.70 13.27
CA THR A 72 1.63 1.73 14.73
C THR A 72 2.25 2.97 15.37
N GLN A 73 3.43 3.40 14.93
CA GLN A 73 4.05 4.63 15.44
C GLN A 73 3.25 5.89 15.07
N SER A 74 2.73 5.95 13.85
CA SER A 74 1.83 7.03 13.42
C SER A 74 0.55 7.06 14.25
N ASP A 75 -0.06 5.90 14.48
CA ASP A 75 -1.28 5.76 15.28
C ASP A 75 -1.04 6.17 16.75
N GLN A 76 0.10 5.78 17.32
CA GLN A 76 0.52 6.17 18.67
C GLN A 76 0.74 7.67 18.78
N THR A 77 1.43 8.27 17.81
CA THR A 77 1.66 9.72 17.77
C THR A 77 0.34 10.48 17.66
N ALA A 78 -0.57 10.02 16.79
CA ALA A 78 -1.91 10.59 16.68
C ALA A 78 -2.70 10.46 17.98
N GLN A 79 -2.59 9.33 18.69
CA GLN A 79 -3.23 9.14 19.98
C GLN A 79 -2.65 10.06 21.06
N GLU A 80 -1.33 10.20 21.13
CA GLU A 80 -0.66 11.09 22.07
C GLU A 80 -1.12 12.54 21.89
N ILE A 81 -1.26 13.00 20.64
CA ILE A 81 -1.77 14.34 20.32
C ILE A 81 -3.21 14.49 20.80
N ARG A 82 -4.08 13.51 20.55
CA ARG A 82 -5.48 13.52 21.03
C ARG A 82 -5.54 13.57 22.55
N ASP A 83 -4.70 12.80 23.24
CA ASP A 83 -4.66 12.77 24.70
C ASP A 83 -4.16 14.11 25.29
N LEU A 84 -3.23 14.79 24.62
CA LEU A 84 -2.79 16.13 25.00
C LEU A 84 -3.90 17.17 24.82
N ILE A 85 -4.61 17.11 23.69
CA ILE A 85 -5.76 17.98 23.41
C ILE A 85 -6.84 17.79 24.48
N ALA A 86 -7.22 16.54 24.76
CA ALA A 86 -8.22 16.21 25.77
C ALA A 86 -7.80 16.72 27.16
N ARG A 87 -6.54 16.49 27.57
CA ARG A 87 -6.00 17.02 28.83
C ARG A 87 -6.05 18.54 28.91
N ALA A 88 -5.75 19.23 27.81
CA ALA A 88 -5.81 20.68 27.74
C ALA A 88 -7.25 21.20 27.88
N GLN A 89 -8.21 20.56 27.21
CA GLN A 89 -9.63 20.90 27.29
C GLN A 89 -10.24 20.62 28.67
N ASP A 90 -9.90 19.49 29.28
CA ASP A 90 -10.35 19.13 30.62
C ASP A 90 -9.83 20.13 31.66
N ALA A 91 -8.55 20.50 31.56
CA ALA A 91 -7.95 21.50 32.43
C ALA A 91 -8.57 22.89 32.23
N PHE A 92 -8.82 23.28 30.98
CA PHE A 92 -9.49 24.55 30.64
C PHE A 92 -10.88 24.61 31.25
N THR A 93 -11.68 23.56 31.08
CA THR A 93 -13.04 23.46 31.64
C THR A 93 -13.04 23.45 33.18
N ALA A 94 -12.00 22.89 33.79
CA ALA A 94 -11.82 22.89 35.25
C ALA A 94 -11.30 24.22 35.80
N GLY A 95 -10.95 25.19 34.94
CA GLY A 95 -10.35 26.48 35.34
C GLY A 95 -8.88 26.40 35.75
N ASP A 96 -8.19 25.29 35.45
CA ASP A 96 -6.75 25.14 35.66
C ASP A 96 -5.99 25.65 34.42
N GLU A 97 -5.91 26.98 34.30
CA GLU A 97 -5.29 27.65 33.14
C GLU A 97 -3.82 27.25 32.96
N ALA A 98 -3.05 27.09 34.03
CA ALA A 98 -1.65 26.71 33.94
C ALA A 98 -1.47 25.34 33.28
N LYS A 99 -2.29 24.36 33.67
CA LYS A 99 -2.26 23.02 33.08
C LYS A 99 -2.87 22.97 31.68
N ALA A 100 -3.88 23.80 31.42
CA ALA A 100 -4.46 23.96 30.09
C ALA A 100 -3.43 24.49 29.11
N VAL A 101 -2.73 25.58 29.47
CA VAL A 101 -1.65 26.17 28.68
C VAL A 101 -0.52 25.19 28.46
N SER A 102 -0.05 24.49 29.49
CA SER A 102 1.07 23.55 29.33
C SER A 102 0.73 22.41 28.35
N SER A 103 -0.42 21.77 28.54
CA SER A 103 -0.87 20.66 27.69
C SER A 103 -1.23 21.14 26.28
N GLY A 104 -1.86 22.31 26.16
CA GLY A 104 -2.22 22.94 24.89
C GLY A 104 -1.00 23.33 24.06
N ARG A 105 0.05 23.87 24.70
CA ARG A 105 1.31 24.20 24.04
C ARG A 105 2.02 22.96 23.52
N GLU A 106 2.04 21.87 24.28
CA GLU A 106 2.57 20.58 23.83
C GLU A 106 1.79 20.04 22.62
N ALA A 107 0.46 20.09 22.66
CA ALA A 107 -0.38 19.69 21.54
C ALA A 107 -0.14 20.55 20.29
N ALA A 108 -0.10 21.87 20.46
CA ALA A 108 0.13 22.83 19.37
C ALA A 108 1.49 22.61 18.71
N VAL A 109 2.56 22.37 19.47
CA VAL A 109 3.89 22.05 18.91
C VAL A 109 3.84 20.79 18.05
N LYS A 110 3.18 19.72 18.51
CA LYS A 110 3.05 18.49 17.72
C LYS A 110 2.21 18.69 16.46
N LEU A 111 1.22 19.58 16.49
CA LEU A 111 0.38 19.92 15.35
C LEU A 111 1.04 20.81 14.30
N LEU A 112 2.25 21.32 14.55
CA LEU A 112 3.05 22.00 13.52
C LEU A 112 3.42 21.07 12.34
N ASP A 113 3.50 19.76 12.60
CA ASP A 113 3.75 18.74 11.56
C ASP A 113 2.44 18.17 10.96
N SER A 114 1.28 18.77 11.26
CA SER A 114 0.00 18.33 10.72
C SER A 114 -0.07 18.52 9.20
N HIS A 115 -0.67 17.58 8.48
CA HIS A 115 -0.94 17.77 7.04
C HIS A 115 -2.00 18.86 6.77
N GLY A 116 -2.88 19.13 7.76
CA GLY A 116 -3.89 20.18 7.69
C GLY A 116 -3.29 21.58 7.75
N THR A 117 -3.55 22.40 6.74
CA THR A 117 -2.95 23.75 6.64
C THR A 117 -3.53 24.69 7.68
N TRP A 118 -4.84 24.60 7.94
CA TRP A 118 -5.49 25.44 8.93
C TRP A 118 -5.09 25.06 10.34
N THR A 119 -5.00 23.76 10.63
CA THR A 119 -4.55 23.24 11.93
C THR A 119 -3.13 23.68 12.25
N ARG A 120 -2.20 23.56 11.29
CA ARG A 120 -0.82 24.05 11.46
C ARG A 120 -0.79 25.56 11.71
N GLN A 121 -1.49 26.35 10.91
CA GLN A 121 -1.52 27.82 11.06
C GLN A 121 -2.11 28.27 12.41
N ALA A 122 -3.18 27.63 12.86
CA ALA A 122 -3.78 27.93 14.16
C ALA A 122 -2.80 27.63 15.31
N ALA A 123 -2.06 26.52 15.22
CA ALA A 123 -1.03 26.17 16.19
C ALA A 123 0.15 27.16 16.16
N GLU A 124 0.63 27.54 14.97
CA GLU A 124 1.70 28.54 14.80
C GLU A 124 1.32 29.89 15.45
N PHE A 125 0.11 30.37 15.17
CA PHE A 125 -0.39 31.62 15.72
C PHE A 125 -0.45 31.59 17.25
N ALA A 126 -1.03 30.53 17.82
CA ALA A 126 -1.17 30.39 19.27
C ALA A 126 0.20 30.31 19.96
N LEU A 127 1.16 29.60 19.37
CA LEU A 127 2.52 29.47 19.90
C LEU A 127 3.31 30.78 19.85
N ALA A 128 3.05 31.63 18.86
CA ALA A 128 3.75 32.90 18.68
C ALA A 128 3.21 34.03 19.58
N ALA A 129 1.94 33.98 19.99
CA ALA A 129 1.26 35.08 20.66
C ALA A 129 1.33 35.03 22.20
N GLY A 130 1.12 33.85 22.82
CA GLY A 130 1.23 33.72 24.27
C GLY A 130 0.26 32.74 24.92
N ASP A 131 0.22 32.74 26.25
CA ASP A 131 -0.60 31.80 27.02
C ASP A 131 -2.10 32.03 26.84
N TYR A 132 -2.53 33.29 26.72
CA TYR A 132 -3.93 33.62 26.44
C TYR A 132 -4.39 33.07 25.09
N GLU A 133 -3.56 33.16 24.06
CA GLU A 133 -3.86 32.61 22.75
C GLU A 133 -3.83 31.09 22.72
N ILE A 134 -3.03 30.44 23.56
CA ILE A 134 -3.14 28.99 23.76
C ILE A 134 -4.51 28.62 24.36
N LEU A 135 -5.02 29.39 25.33
CA LEU A 135 -6.36 29.16 25.89
C LEU A 135 -7.46 29.36 24.83
N ASN A 136 -7.40 30.44 24.04
CA ASN A 136 -8.33 30.65 22.93
C ASN A 136 -8.23 29.55 21.87
N TRP A 137 -7.01 29.07 21.59
CA TRP A 137 -6.76 27.98 20.67
C TRP A 137 -7.38 26.66 21.12
N ILE A 138 -7.34 26.34 22.41
CA ILE A 138 -7.92 25.12 22.98
C ILE A 138 -9.44 25.06 22.74
N ASP A 139 -10.13 26.20 22.85
CA ASP A 139 -11.59 26.29 22.83
C ASP A 139 -12.15 26.61 21.44
N VAL A 140 -11.57 27.59 20.74
CA VAL A 140 -12.16 28.20 19.54
C VAL A 140 -11.34 27.88 18.29
N ASP A 141 -10.07 28.26 18.25
CA ASP A 141 -9.32 28.29 16.99
C ASP A 141 -9.00 26.89 16.49
N ARG A 142 -8.59 25.96 17.37
CA ARG A 142 -8.29 24.58 16.96
C ARG A 142 -9.52 23.86 16.38
N PRO A 143 -10.69 23.83 17.04
CA PRO A 143 -11.88 23.23 16.43
C PRO A 143 -12.27 23.87 15.11
N ALA A 144 -12.15 25.20 14.98
CA ALA A 144 -12.46 25.89 13.72
C ALA A 144 -11.50 25.49 12.60
N ALA A 145 -10.20 25.42 12.91
CA ALA A 145 -9.17 24.98 11.98
C ALA A 145 -9.38 23.53 11.52
N GLN A 146 -9.66 22.62 12.45
CA GLN A 146 -9.95 21.21 12.14
C GLN A 146 -11.13 21.08 11.17
N ARG A 147 -12.23 21.79 11.44
CA ARG A 147 -13.41 21.76 10.55
C ARG A 147 -13.10 22.25 9.15
N GLN A 148 -12.22 23.23 9.02
CA GLN A 148 -11.85 23.75 7.71
C GLN A 148 -10.95 22.76 6.95
N ASP A 149 -9.98 22.13 7.62
CA ASP A 149 -9.18 21.04 7.04
C ASP A 149 -10.06 19.84 6.64
N ASP A 150 -11.07 19.50 7.45
CA ASP A 150 -12.02 18.43 7.15
C ASP A 150 -12.85 18.76 5.90
N ARG A 151 -13.31 20.00 5.76
CA ARG A 151 -14.03 20.44 4.55
C ARG A 151 -13.15 20.37 3.29
N GLU A 152 -11.88 20.74 3.38
CA GLU A 152 -10.94 20.61 2.27
C GLU A 152 -10.71 19.14 1.91
N THR A 153 -10.59 18.28 2.91
CA THR A 153 -10.45 16.82 2.73
C THR A 153 -11.69 16.22 2.06
N VAL A 154 -12.88 16.60 2.50
CA VAL A 154 -14.15 16.16 1.87
C VAL A 154 -14.27 16.66 0.44
N LEU A 155 -13.83 17.89 0.14
CA LEU A 155 -13.82 18.41 -1.22
C LEU A 155 -12.89 17.61 -2.13
N ALA A 156 -11.65 17.35 -1.70
CA ALA A 156 -10.71 16.53 -2.45
C ALA A 156 -11.26 15.10 -2.66
N LEU A 157 -11.92 14.54 -1.65
CA LEU A 157 -12.57 13.25 -1.77
C LEU A 157 -13.73 13.27 -2.78
N ALA A 158 -14.53 14.34 -2.82
CA ALA A 158 -15.62 14.47 -3.80
C ALA A 158 -15.12 14.47 -5.26
N GLU A 159 -13.90 14.97 -5.52
CA GLU A 159 -13.31 15.04 -6.86
C GLU A 159 -12.69 13.70 -7.31
N MET A 160 -12.20 12.89 -6.37
CA MET A 160 -11.41 11.68 -6.66
C MET A 160 -12.16 10.37 -6.41
N ALA A 161 -13.21 10.39 -5.58
CA ALA A 161 -13.89 9.18 -5.14
C ALA A 161 -14.90 8.64 -6.17
N ALA A 162 -15.35 7.41 -5.91
CA ALA A 162 -16.41 6.80 -6.69
C ALA A 162 -17.74 7.56 -6.52
N PRO A 163 -18.68 7.46 -7.49
CA PRO A 163 -19.87 8.31 -7.55
C PRO A 163 -20.69 8.39 -6.25
N ASP A 164 -20.87 7.27 -5.55
CA ASP A 164 -21.68 7.23 -4.32
C ASP A 164 -21.00 7.98 -3.16
N VAL A 165 -19.67 7.85 -3.04
CA VAL A 165 -18.88 8.58 -2.04
C VAL A 165 -18.83 10.07 -2.38
N ALA A 166 -18.70 10.42 -3.67
CA ALA A 166 -18.73 11.80 -4.13
C ALA A 166 -20.08 12.48 -3.86
N ALA A 167 -21.19 11.77 -4.06
CA ALA A 167 -22.53 12.26 -3.73
C ALA A 167 -22.68 12.52 -2.23
N GLY A 168 -22.22 11.61 -1.38
CA GLY A 168 -22.20 11.79 0.08
C GLY A 168 -21.36 12.99 0.51
N ALA A 169 -20.18 13.16 -0.09
CA ALA A 169 -19.29 14.29 0.17
C ALA A 169 -19.97 15.64 -0.19
N HIS A 170 -20.66 15.71 -1.33
CA HIS A 170 -21.42 16.91 -1.71
C HIS A 170 -22.57 17.23 -0.74
N VAL A 171 -23.23 16.22 -0.17
CA VAL A 171 -24.27 16.43 0.86
C VAL A 171 -23.64 17.02 2.12
N ALA A 172 -22.54 16.44 2.60
CA ALA A 172 -21.82 16.94 3.76
C ALA A 172 -21.35 18.40 3.57
N LEU A 173 -20.78 18.73 2.41
CA LEU A 173 -20.29 20.09 2.11
C LEU A 173 -21.40 21.15 2.03
N LYS A 174 -22.63 20.76 1.65
CA LYS A 174 -23.81 21.64 1.58
C LYS A 174 -24.52 21.81 2.92
N SER A 175 -24.22 20.97 3.90
CA SER A 175 -24.82 21.07 5.22
C SER A 175 -24.46 22.40 5.90
N GLN A 176 -25.41 22.94 6.68
CA GLN A 176 -25.17 24.08 7.56
C GLN A 176 -24.58 23.65 8.92
N ASP A 177 -24.62 22.36 9.23
CA ASP A 177 -23.95 21.80 10.40
C ASP A 177 -22.42 21.93 10.21
N PRO A 178 -21.72 22.67 11.07
CA PRO A 178 -20.28 22.87 10.97
C PRO A 178 -19.49 21.55 11.05
N ASP A 179 -20.04 20.51 11.71
CA ASP A 179 -19.37 19.23 11.92
C ASP A 179 -19.75 18.18 10.86
N ALA A 180 -20.61 18.50 9.89
CA ALA A 180 -21.07 17.55 8.87
C ALA A 180 -19.94 16.96 8.02
N ALA A 181 -18.89 17.74 7.74
CA ALA A 181 -17.72 17.27 7.00
C ALA A 181 -16.93 16.25 7.83
N SER A 182 -16.66 16.56 9.11
CA SER A 182 -15.97 15.67 10.05
C SER A 182 -16.75 14.36 10.23
N GLN A 183 -18.06 14.44 10.46
CA GLN A 183 -18.94 13.26 10.59
C GLN A 183 -18.93 12.38 9.33
N PHE A 184 -18.89 13.00 8.14
CA PHE A 184 -18.80 12.26 6.88
C PHE A 184 -17.46 11.53 6.75
N LEU A 185 -16.34 12.17 7.11
CA LEU A 185 -15.02 11.53 7.10
C LEU A 185 -14.92 10.37 8.08
N GLU A 186 -15.54 10.48 9.27
CA GLU A 186 -15.50 9.42 10.29
C GLU A 186 -16.29 8.17 9.90
N LYS A 187 -17.46 8.32 9.29
CA LYS A 187 -18.40 7.19 9.06
C LYS A 187 -18.96 7.14 7.65
N GLY A 188 -19.35 8.31 7.11
CA GLY A 188 -20.02 8.42 5.82
C GLY A 188 -19.24 7.85 4.64
N VAL A 189 -17.91 7.92 4.63
CA VAL A 189 -17.08 7.33 3.55
C VAL A 189 -17.24 5.81 3.49
N THR A 190 -17.24 5.13 4.63
CA THR A 190 -17.39 3.67 4.66
C THR A 190 -18.80 3.29 4.24
N ASP A 191 -19.81 3.96 4.79
CA ASP A 191 -21.22 3.67 4.53
C ASP A 191 -21.60 3.87 3.06
N THR A 192 -21.07 4.91 2.42
CA THR A 192 -21.32 5.21 0.99
C THR A 192 -20.55 4.31 0.04
N SER A 193 -19.47 3.67 0.48
CA SER A 193 -18.64 2.80 -0.37
C SER A 193 -19.12 1.34 -0.44
N VAL A 194 -20.12 0.95 0.36
CA VAL A 194 -20.51 -0.46 0.54
C VAL A 194 -20.91 -1.12 -0.78
N GLU A 195 -21.81 -0.51 -1.55
CA GLU A 195 -22.32 -1.12 -2.80
C GLU A 195 -21.23 -1.17 -3.89
N GLU A 196 -20.44 -0.11 -4.03
CA GLU A 196 -19.31 -0.07 -4.96
C GLU A 196 -18.23 -1.11 -4.62
N ASN A 197 -17.91 -1.27 -3.34
CA ASN A 197 -16.95 -2.27 -2.87
C ASN A 197 -17.46 -3.69 -3.13
N ARG A 198 -18.77 -3.95 -2.98
CA ARG A 198 -19.37 -5.25 -3.33
C ARG A 198 -19.17 -5.54 -4.82
N VAL A 199 -19.47 -4.58 -5.71
CA VAL A 199 -19.27 -4.75 -7.16
C VAL A 199 -17.80 -5.01 -7.50
N LYS A 200 -16.87 -4.26 -6.90
CA LYS A 200 -15.42 -4.45 -7.11
C LYS A 200 -14.95 -5.84 -6.66
N VAL A 201 -15.37 -6.29 -5.48
CA VAL A 201 -15.03 -7.62 -4.98
C VAL A 201 -15.59 -8.71 -5.91
N PHE A 202 -16.85 -8.58 -6.37
CA PHE A 202 -17.41 -9.54 -7.34
C PHE A 202 -16.67 -9.55 -8.68
N THR A 203 -16.14 -8.41 -9.12
CA THR A 203 -15.34 -8.32 -10.36
C THR A 203 -13.94 -8.92 -10.21
N ILE A 204 -13.36 -8.87 -9.01
CA ILE A 204 -12.05 -9.51 -8.73
C ILE A 204 -12.20 -11.03 -8.60
N LEU A 205 -13.34 -11.51 -8.09
CA LEU A 205 -13.60 -12.94 -7.84
C LEU A 205 -14.26 -13.69 -9.01
N GLY A 206 -14.78 -12.97 -10.01
CA GLY A 206 -15.43 -13.53 -11.21
C GLY A 206 -14.49 -13.59 -12.41
#